data_AF-A0A9D4N6D5-F1
#
_entry.id   AF-A0A9D4N6D5-F1
#
_cell.length_a   1.000
_cell.length_b   1.000
_cell.length_c   1.000
_cell.angle_alpha   90.00
_cell.angle_beta   90.00
_cell.angle_gamma   90.00
#
_symmetry.space_group_name_H-M   'P 1'
#
loop_
_entity.id
_entity.type
_entity.pdbx_description
1 polymer ?
#
loop_
_entity_poly.entity_id
_entity_poly.type
_entity_poly.pdbx_seq_one_letter_code
_entity_poly.pdbx_strand_id
1 'polypeptide(L)' 'MFDDGVEYLDPEQINKFAKLLYKYQDVFAKSSDDLGCTNVKHKINTGSANPIRQQPRRQQYGKREVERA' A
#
# COMPACT_ATOMS: atom_id res chain seq x y z
N MET A 1 11.56 -20.41 -5.00
CA MET A 1 11.92 -19.46 -3.91
C MET A 1 12.47 -18.24 -4.62
N PHE A 2 11.64 -17.22 -4.91
CA PHE A 2 11.98 -16.08 -5.79
C PHE A 2 12.87 -16.45 -7.00
N ASP A 3 12.37 -17.29 -7.89
CA ASP A 3 13.23 -17.91 -8.91
C ASP A 3 13.61 -16.93 -10.04
N ASP A 4 12.78 -15.91 -10.32
CA ASP A 4 13.01 -14.94 -11.41
C ASP A 4 14.03 -13.83 -11.08
N GLY A 5 14.37 -13.62 -9.81
CA GLY A 5 15.19 -12.49 -9.35
C GLY A 5 16.63 -12.84 -8.98
N VAL A 6 16.99 -14.12 -9.07
CA VAL A 6 18.21 -14.67 -8.44
C VAL A 6 19.15 -15.31 -9.46
N GLU A 7 18.78 -15.32 -10.74
CA GLU A 7 19.46 -16.01 -11.83
C GLU A 7 20.94 -15.65 -11.99
N TYR A 8 21.34 -14.41 -11.68
CA TYR A 8 22.71 -13.92 -11.83
C TYR A 8 23.46 -13.73 -10.51
N LEU A 9 22.91 -14.21 -9.39
CA LEU A 9 23.51 -14.05 -8.06
C LEU A 9 24.40 -15.27 -7.71
N ASP A 10 25.58 -15.00 -7.18
CA ASP A 10 26.40 -16.04 -6.59
C ASP A 10 25.79 -16.55 -5.26
N PRO A 11 26.16 -17.76 -4.78
CA PRO A 11 25.55 -18.34 -3.57
C PRO A 11 25.64 -17.45 -2.31
N GLU A 12 26.69 -16.64 -2.19
CA GLU A 12 26.88 -15.75 -1.05
C GLU A 12 25.92 -14.54 -1.14
N GLN A 13 25.74 -14.01 -2.35
CA GLN A 13 24.78 -12.97 -2.66
C GLN A 13 23.34 -13.44 -2.44
N ILE A 14 23.00 -14.67 -2.83
CA ILE A 14 21.68 -15.28 -2.54
C ILE A 14 21.42 -15.29 -1.03
N ASN A 15 22.41 -15.69 -0.24
CA ASN A 15 22.29 -15.77 1.21
C ASN A 15 22.12 -14.38 1.84
N LYS A 16 22.88 -13.38 1.37
CA LYS A 16 22.73 -11.97 1.79
C LYS A 16 21.35 -11.42 1.43
N PHE A 17 20.88 -11.71 0.22
CA PHE A 17 19.55 -11.29 -0.25
C PHE A 17 18.43 -11.88 0.60
N ALA A 18 18.46 -13.19 0.84
CA ALA A 18 17.49 -13.87 1.69
C ALA A 18 17.45 -13.27 3.12
N LYS A 19 18.63 -13.01 3.71
CA LYS A 19 18.74 -12.35 5.02
C LYS A 19 18.15 -10.94 5.03
N LEU A 20 18.34 -10.18 3.95
CA LEU A 20 17.82 -8.82 3.83
C LEU A 20 16.28 -8.83 3.73
N LEU A 21 15.72 -9.70 2.91
CA LEU A 21 14.27 -9.87 2.80
C LEU A 21 13.65 -10.28 4.14
N TYR A 22 14.28 -11.24 4.84
CA TYR A 22 13.80 -11.68 6.15
C TYR A 22 13.86 -10.56 7.20
N LYS A 23 14.92 -9.74 7.14
CA LYS A 23 15.12 -8.62 8.07
C LYS A 23 14.07 -7.50 7.89
N TYR A 24 13.64 -7.24 6.66
CA TYR A 24 12.70 -6.16 6.33
C TYR A 24 11.37 -6.67 5.78
N GLN A 25 10.98 -7.89 6.18
CA GLN A 25 9.76 -8.54 5.69
C GLN A 25 8.46 -7.80 6.03
N ASP A 26 8.52 -6.87 6.98
CA ASP A 26 7.44 -6.00 7.46
C ASP A 26 7.26 -4.74 6.61
N VAL A 27 8.24 -4.42 5.76
CA VAL A 27 8.20 -3.27 4.84
C VAL A 27 7.52 -3.64 3.53
N PHE A 28 7.60 -4.90 3.11
CA PHE A 28 7.05 -5.37 1.84
C PHE A 28 5.63 -5.89 2.00
N ALA A 29 4.72 -5.40 1.16
CA ALA A 29 3.36 -5.91 1.06
C ALA A 29 3.38 -7.39 0.64
N LYS A 30 2.77 -8.27 1.46
CA LYS A 30 2.68 -9.71 1.15
C LYS A 30 1.47 -10.06 0.28
N SER A 31 0.48 -9.18 0.22
CA SER A 31 -0.70 -9.29 -0.63
C SER A 31 -1.17 -7.91 -1.09
N SER A 32 -2.12 -7.86 -2.02
CA SER A 32 -2.77 -6.62 -2.45
C SER A 32 -3.47 -5.87 -1.32
N ASP A 33 -3.80 -6.56 -0.24
CA ASP A 33 -4.55 -6.02 0.90
C ASP A 33 -3.61 -5.45 1.98
N ASP A 34 -2.30 -5.68 1.84
CA ASP A 34 -1.27 -5.20 2.75
C ASP A 34 -0.85 -3.77 2.38
N LEU A 35 -1.78 -2.83 2.58
CA LEU A 35 -1.63 -1.41 2.23
C LEU A 35 -0.58 -0.67 3.06
N GLY A 36 -0.04 -1.31 4.12
CA GLY A 36 0.86 -0.69 5.08
C GLY A 36 0.21 0.44 5.89
N CYS A 37 0.73 0.72 7.08
CA CYS A 37 0.35 1.90 7.85
C CYS A 37 1.56 2.43 8.59
N THR A 38 1.96 3.66 8.30
CA THR A 38 2.99 4.35 9.08
C THR A 38 2.32 5.13 10.20
N ASN A 39 2.92 5.14 11.40
CA ASN A 39 2.36 5.83 12.57
C ASN A 39 2.41 7.37 12.47
N VAL A 40 2.60 7.91 11.27
CA VAL A 40 2.64 9.36 11.01
C VAL A 40 1.21 9.87 10.93
N LYS A 41 0.90 10.88 11.75
CA LYS A 41 -0.38 11.59 11.71
C LYS A 41 -0.19 12.97 11.09
N HIS A 42 -0.95 13.27 10.05
CA HIS A 42 -1.00 14.60 9.46
C HIS A 42 -2.11 15.42 10.12
N LYS A 43 -1.84 16.70 10.40
CA LYS A 43 -2.86 17.65 10.83
C LYS A 43 -3.34 18.45 9.62
N ILE A 44 -4.63 18.35 9.31
CA ILE A 44 -5.27 19.25 8.35
C ILE A 44 -5.71 20.50 9.10
N ASN A 45 -5.07 21.64 8.81
CA ASN A 45 -5.40 22.92 9.45
C ASN A 45 -6.61 23.55 8.76
N THR A 46 -7.81 23.31 9.29
CA THR A 46 -9.06 23.90 8.78
C THR A 46 -9.30 25.35 9.25
N GLY A 47 -8.42 25.90 10.09
CA GLY A 47 -8.54 27.26 10.62
C GLY A 47 -9.86 27.47 11.36
N SER A 48 -10.63 28.47 10.92
CA SER A 48 -11.97 28.80 11.45
C SER A 48 -13.12 28.25 10.59
N ALA A 49 -12.85 27.38 9.63
CA ALA A 49 -13.89 26.81 8.77
C ALA A 49 -14.76 25.82 9.55
N ASN A 50 -16.07 26.05 9.56
CA ASN A 50 -17.04 25.15 10.17
C ASN A 50 -17.21 23.88 9.33
N PRO A 51 -17.43 22.70 9.96
CA PRO A 51 -17.78 21.48 9.23
C PRO A 51 -19.04 21.67 8.38
N ILE A 52 -19.03 21.13 7.15
CA ILE A 52 -20.16 21.23 6.22
C ILE A 52 -20.63 19.82 5.88
N ARG A 53 -21.93 19.56 6.06
CA ARG A 53 -22.57 18.34 5.57
C ARG A 53 -23.01 18.54 4.11
N GLN A 54 -22.35 17.86 3.18
CA GLN A 54 -22.72 17.88 1.75
C GLN A 54 -23.25 16.50 1.34
N GLN A 55 -24.40 16.47 0.66
CA GLN A 55 -24.92 15.23 0.10
C GLN A 55 -24.07 14.79 -1.11
N PRO A 56 -23.69 13.50 -1.23
CA PRO A 56 -22.99 13.00 -2.41
C PRO A 56 -23.80 13.28 -3.67
N ARG A 57 -23.13 13.68 -4.76
CA ARG A 57 -23.80 13.86 -6.05
C ARG A 57 -24.17 12.50 -6.64
N ARG A 58 -25.27 12.47 -7.41
CA ARG A 58 -25.69 11.28 -8.14
C ARG A 58 -24.58 10.84 -9.10
N GLN A 59 -24.09 9.62 -8.95
CA GLN A 59 -23.09 9.05 -9.86
C GLN A 59 -23.71 8.66 -11.20
N GLN A 60 -22.90 8.74 -12.25
CA GLN A 60 -23.24 8.27 -13.59
C GLN A 60 -23.42 6.75 -13.59
N TYR A 61 -24.35 6.23 -14.40
CA TYR A 61 -24.75 4.82 -14.35
C TYR A 61 -23.57 3.83 -14.49
N GLY A 62 -22.69 4.03 -15.48
CA GLY A 62 -21.55 3.12 -15.70
C GLY A 62 -20.48 3.11 -14.60
N LYS A 63 -20.46 4.09 -13.68
CA LYS A 63 -19.52 4.10 -12.54
C LYS A 63 -20.11 3.44 -11.28
N ARG A 64 -21.43 3.29 -11.21
CA ARG A 64 -22.11 2.70 -10.05
C ARG A 64 -21.86 1.21 -9.91
N GLU A 65 -21.61 0.51 -11.02
CA GLU A 65 -21.39 -0.93 -11.02
C GLU A 65 -19.98 -1.27 -10.55
N VAL A 66 -18.98 -0.46 -10.90
CA VAL A 66 -17.58 -0.63 -10.50
C VAL A 66 -17.36 -0.41 -9.00
N GLU A 67 -18.07 0.54 -8.38
CA GLU A 67 -17.93 0.84 -6.95
C GLU A 67 -18.78 -0.08 -6.04
N ARG A 68 -19.68 -0.89 -6.61
CA ARG A 68 -20.48 -1.87 -5.84
C ARG A 68 -19.84 -3.24 -5.72
N ALA A 69 -18.87 -3.54 -6.58
CA ALA A 69 -18.09 -4.78 -6.57
C ALA A 69 -17.00 -4.71 -5.51
#